data_AF-A0A972GZC2-F1
#
_entry.id   AF-A0A972GZC2-F1
#
_cell.length_a   1.000
_cell.length_b   1.000
_cell.length_c   1.000
_cell.angle_alpha   90.00
_cell.angle_beta   90.00
_cell.angle_gamma   90.00
#
_symmetry.space_group_name_H-M   'P 1'
#
loop_
_entity.id
_entity.type
_entity.pdbx_description
1 polymer ?
#
loop_
_entity_poly.entity_id
_entity_poly.type
_entity_poly.pdbx_seq_one_letter_code
_entity_poly.pdbx_strand_id
1 'polypeptide(L)' 'MEYVITHELCHLKYYDHSKIFHQLLEKTMPDWEKQKHKLELVLV' A
#
# COMPACT_ATOMS: atom_id res chain seq x y z
N MET A 1 3.54 7.91 5.62
CA MET A 1 2.78 8.83 4.75
C MET A 1 2.80 8.36 3.29
N GLU A 2 3.96 8.12 2.68
CA GLU A 2 4.06 7.66 1.27
C GLU A 2 3.28 6.36 0.98
N TYR A 3 3.33 5.38 1.89
CA TYR A 3 2.52 4.16 1.77
C TYR A 3 1.03 4.45 1.61
N VAL A 4 0.47 5.37 2.41
CA VAL A 4 -0.95 5.71 2.38
C VAL A 4 -1.30 6.38 1.05
N ILE A 5 -0.46 7.30 0.57
CA ILE A 5 -0.70 7.96 -0.72
C ILE A 5 -0.69 6.94 -1.86
N THR A 6 0.32 6.06 -1.91
CA THR A 6 0.40 5.01 -2.94
C THR A 6 -0.77 4.03 -2.85
N HIS A 7 -1.22 3.70 -1.64
CA HIS A 7 -2.39 2.87 -1.38
C HIS A 7 -3.67 3.48 -1.97
N GLU A 8 -3.96 4.74 -1.66
CA GLU A 8 -5.13 5.45 -2.18
C GLU A 8 -5.07 5.64 -3.70
N LEU A 9 -3.87 5.84 -4.27
CA LEU A 9 -3.69 5.89 -5.72
C LEU A 9 -3.99 4.53 -6.38
N CYS A 10 -3.64 3.41 -5.75
CA CYS A 10 -4.01 2.09 -6.24
C CYS A 10 -5.54 1.91 -6.25
N HIS A 11 -6.26 2.52 -5.33
CA HIS A 11 -7.72 2.50 -5.29
C HIS A 11 -8.42 3.17 -6.46
N LEU A 12 -7.72 4.05 -7.21
CA LEU A 12 -8.24 4.59 -8.46
C LEU A 12 -8.40 3.53 -9.56
N LYS A 13 -7.68 2.40 -9.45
CA LYS A 13 -7.71 1.30 -10.42
C LYS A 13 -8.39 0.05 -9.89
N TYR A 14 -8.23 -0.25 -8.60
CA TYR A 14 -8.81 -1.42 -7.96
C TYR A 14 -9.47 -1.00 -6.64
N TYR A 15 -10.79 -1.07 -6.58
CA TYR A 15 -11.58 -0.59 -5.43
C TYR A 15 -11.38 -1.43 -4.15
N ASP A 16 -10.93 -2.67 -4.29
CA ASP A 16 -10.71 -3.59 -3.18
C ASP A 16 -9.23 -3.95 -3.02
N HIS A 17 -8.89 -4.61 -1.91
CA HIS A 17 -7.56 -5.18 -1.65
C HIS A 17 -7.44 -6.60 -2.21
N SER A 18 -7.93 -6.84 -3.42
CA SER A 18 -7.76 -8.13 -4.10
C SER A 18 -6.29 -8.42 -4.44
N LYS A 19 -5.99 -9.65 -4.86
CA LYS A 19 -4.63 -10.04 -5.27
C LYS A 19 -4.03 -9.11 -6.34
N ILE A 20 -4.86 -8.62 -7.27
CA ILE A 20 -4.42 -7.71 -8.35
C ILE A 20 -4.08 -6.31 -7.78
N PHE A 21 -4.81 -5.84 -6.77
CA PHE A 21 -4.42 -4.64 -6.02
C PHE A 21 -3.04 -4.79 -5.41
N HIS A 22 -2.79 -5.90 -4.69
CA HIS A 22 -1.49 -6.13 -4.05
C HIS A 22 -0.35 -6.23 -5.07
N GLN A 23 -0.59 -6.84 -6.23
CA GLN A 23 0.38 -6.88 -7.33
C GLN A 23 0.69 -5.48 -7.88
N LEU A 24 -0.31 -4.60 -8.01
CA LEU A 24 -0.10 -3.22 -8.44
C LEU A 24 0.69 -2.44 -7.38
N LEU A 25 0.32 -2.59 -6.11
CA LEU A 25 0.98 -1.95 -4.98
C LEU A 25 2.44 -2.37 -4.89
N GLU A 26 2.73 -3.66 -5.00
CA GLU A 26 4.10 -4.21 -4.98
C GLU A 26 4.92 -3.76 -6.19
N LYS A 27 4.30 -3.66 -7.38
CA LYS A 27 4.96 -3.10 -8.56
C LYS A 27 5.30 -1.61 -8.40
N THR A 28 4.44 -0.85 -7.73
CA THR A 28 4.58 0.60 -7.59
C THR A 28 5.48 0.98 -6.41
N MET A 29 5.45 0.18 -5.34
CA MET A 29 6.24 0.35 -4.13
C MET A 29 6.67 -1.04 -3.61
N PRO A 30 7.81 -1.59 -4.10
CA PRO A 30 8.27 -2.93 -3.74
C PRO A 30 8.54 -3.15 -2.24
N ASP A 31 8.75 -2.08 -1.47
CA ASP A 31 9.00 -2.11 -0.03
C ASP A 31 7.78 -1.73 0.82
N TRP A 32 6.58 -1.71 0.24
CA TRP A 32 5.35 -1.22 0.90
C TRP A 32 5.07 -1.92 2.23
N GLU A 33 5.40 -3.21 2.37
CA GLU A 33 5.20 -3.96 3.61
C GLU A 33 6.03 -3.39 4.77
N LYS A 34 7.28 -2.98 4.50
CA LYS A 34 8.14 -2.35 5.50
C LYS A 34 7.60 -0.98 5.91
N GLN A 35 7.10 -0.22 4.94
CA GLN A 35 6.52 1.11 5.19
C GLN A 35 5.21 1.01 5.97
N LYS A 36 4.36 0.02 5.64
CA LYS A 36 3.14 -0.30 6.37
C LYS A 36 3.48 -0.70 7.81
N HIS A 37 4.44 -1.61 8.01
CA HIS A 37 4.83 -2.05 9.35
C HIS A 37 5.35 -0.90 10.22
N LYS A 38 6.17 -0.01 9.65
CA LYS A 38 6.60 1.21 10.36
C LYS A 38 5.42 2.08 10.78
N LEU A 39 4.40 2.23 9.94
CA LEU A 39 3.19 3.00 10.28
C LEU A 39 2.40 2.33 11.40
N GLU A 40 2.26 1.01 11.36
CA GLU A 40 1.59 0.25 12.42
C GLU A 40 2.29 0.45 13.76
N LEU A 41 3.64 0.41 13.80
CA LEU A 41 4.42 0.65 15.02
C LEU A 41 4.31 2.07 15.58
N VAL A 42 4.06 3.08 14.74
CA VAL A 42 3.91 4.48 15.16
C VAL A 42 2.50 4.78 15.67
N LEU A 43 1.53 3.92 15.35
CA LEU A 43 0.13 4.04 15.76
C LEU A 43 -0.20 3.26 17.05
N VAL A 44 0.80 2.66 17.70
CA VAL A 44 0.72 2.01 19.03
C VAL A 44 1.21 2.99 20.09
#